data_AF-A0A1H7KWF8-F1
#
_entry.id   AF-A0A1H7KWF8-F1
#
_cell.length_a   1.000
_cell.length_b   1.000
_cell.length_c   1.000
_cell.angle_alpha   90.00
_cell.angle_beta   90.00
_cell.angle_gamma   90.00
#
_symmetry.space_group_name_H-M   'P 1'
#
loop_
_entity.id
_entity.type
_entity.pdbx_description
1 polymer ?
#
loop_
_entity_poly.entity_id
_entity_poly.type
_entity_poly.pdbx_seq_one_letter_code
_entity_poly.pdbx_strand_id
1 'polypeptide(L)'
;MGTNDSPDGTDGLLEKFSLAHLLVALILVVGFSSFLYVSYSYSINTIQALDIYVSTALSLILISVYVGMLNANKRQTDIMEYQRIIQESQHEPDFRAKSPKVVERKLRYDVWNRGPGLGINGRLRIHLREDNVSRGEPETIVLRPMWEGQSESDMYPGTLRPNQREEWFFEIPHSQITEYMESNEFEKAKCEYEVVVQGVDGEEEVGIFFSTKYDTTMHSSPADIFK
;
A
#
# COMPACT_ATOMS: atom_id res chain seq x y z
N MET A 1 -29.25 -31.04 -6.60
CA MET A 1 -29.96 -29.76 -6.80
C MET A 1 -28.97 -28.67 -6.46
N GLY A 2 -28.22 -28.20 -7.46
CA GLY A 2 -27.32 -27.06 -7.35
C GLY A 2 -27.64 -26.16 -8.53
N THR A 3 -28.11 -24.96 -8.26
CA THR A 3 -28.39 -23.92 -9.26
C THR A 3 -27.05 -23.35 -9.70
N ASN A 4 -26.68 -23.62 -10.96
CA ASN A 4 -25.63 -22.90 -11.67
C ASN A 4 -26.20 -21.55 -12.08
N ASP A 5 -26.01 -20.53 -11.26
CA ASP A 5 -26.20 -19.14 -11.69
C ASP A 5 -24.90 -18.71 -12.37
N SER A 6 -24.90 -18.82 -13.70
CA SER A 6 -23.93 -18.10 -14.54
C SER A 6 -24.31 -16.62 -14.50
N PRO A 7 -23.40 -15.69 -14.16
CA PRO A 7 -23.69 -14.28 -14.34
C PRO A 7 -23.70 -13.99 -15.85
N ASP A 8 -24.88 -13.60 -16.31
CA ASP A 8 -25.20 -13.15 -17.65
C ASP A 8 -24.22 -12.06 -18.09
N GLY A 9 -23.33 -12.40 -19.04
CA GLY A 9 -22.28 -11.52 -19.54
C GLY A 9 -22.75 -10.48 -20.56
N THR A 10 -24.07 -10.25 -20.67
CA THR A 10 -24.64 -9.36 -21.69
C THR A 10 -25.20 -8.05 -21.14
N ASP A 11 -25.47 -7.96 -19.83
CA ASP A 11 -26.05 -6.75 -19.21
C ASP A 11 -25.03 -5.59 -19.06
N GLY A 12 -23.73 -5.88 -19.06
CA GLY A 12 -22.68 -4.88 -18.84
C GLY A 12 -22.21 -4.09 -20.07
N LEU A 13 -22.67 -4.43 -21.27
CA LEU A 13 -22.25 -3.75 -22.53
C LEU A 13 -23.19 -2.61 -22.92
N LEU A 14 -24.47 -2.66 -22.54
CA LEU A 14 -25.44 -1.59 -22.79
C LEU A 14 -25.43 -0.50 -21.72
N GLU A 15 -25.05 -0.83 -20.48
CA GLU A 15 -25.03 0.12 -19.35
C GLU A 15 -23.85 1.10 -19.34
N LYS A 16 -22.90 0.95 -20.28
CA LYS A 16 -21.73 1.84 -20.41
C LYS A 16 -21.87 2.93 -21.46
N PHE A 17 -23.07 3.16 -22.01
CA PHE A 17 -23.35 4.47 -22.60
C PHE A 17 -23.54 5.48 -21.47
N SER A 18 -22.41 6.05 -21.02
CA SER A 18 -22.38 7.11 -20.02
C SER A 18 -23.43 8.16 -20.38
N LEU A 19 -24.28 8.52 -19.41
CA LEU A 19 -25.36 9.51 -19.52
C LEU A 19 -24.91 10.79 -20.24
N ALA A 20 -23.62 11.16 -20.14
CA ALA A 20 -23.00 12.25 -20.87
C ALA A 20 -23.05 12.09 -22.41
N HIS A 21 -22.82 10.89 -22.95
CA HIS A 21 -22.88 10.62 -24.39
C HIS A 21 -24.32 10.71 -24.92
N LEU A 22 -25.29 10.24 -24.13
CA LEU A 22 -26.71 10.36 -24.45
C LEU A 22 -27.16 11.83 -24.44
N LEU A 23 -26.66 12.61 -23.47
CA LEU A 23 -26.94 14.04 -23.34
C LEU A 23 -26.31 14.84 -24.50
N VAL A 24 -25.07 14.52 -24.89
CA VAL A 24 -24.43 15.12 -26.08
C VAL A 24 -25.20 14.78 -27.35
N ALA A 25 -25.60 13.53 -27.54
CA ALA A 25 -26.43 13.12 -28.68
C ALA A 25 -27.78 13.88 -28.70
N LEU A 26 -28.41 14.04 -27.55
CA LEU A 26 -29.67 14.79 -27.42
C LEU A 26 -29.49 16.27 -27.76
N ILE A 27 -28.43 16.92 -27.26
CA ILE A 27 -28.09 18.32 -27.59
C ILE A 27 -27.87 18.48 -29.10
N LEU A 28 -27.18 17.54 -29.75
CA LEU A 28 -26.97 17.57 -31.20
C LEU A 28 -28.29 17.41 -31.97
N VAL A 29 -29.15 16.45 -31.58
CA VAL A 29 -30.43 16.24 -32.28
C VAL A 29 -31.37 17.45 -32.10
N VAL A 30 -31.48 17.98 -30.88
CA VAL A 30 -32.32 19.15 -30.59
C VAL A 30 -31.76 20.41 -31.25
N GLY A 31 -30.43 20.58 -31.21
CA GLY A 31 -29.73 21.68 -31.86
C GLY A 31 -29.93 21.67 -33.39
N PHE A 32 -29.78 20.50 -34.02
CA PHE A 32 -30.00 20.34 -35.46
C PHE A 32 -31.46 20.58 -35.86
N SER A 33 -32.41 20.05 -35.08
CA SER A 33 -33.84 20.24 -35.34
C SER A 33 -34.25 21.71 -35.23
N SER A 34 -33.76 22.40 -34.18
CA SER A 34 -33.98 23.84 -33.99
C SER A 34 -33.33 24.67 -35.09
N PHE A 35 -32.14 24.25 -35.54
CA PHE A 35 -31.43 24.87 -36.65
C PHE A 35 -32.20 24.77 -37.98
N LEU A 36 -32.73 23.59 -38.31
CA LEU A 36 -33.55 23.39 -39.50
C LEU A 36 -34.84 24.22 -39.45
N TYR A 37 -35.49 24.27 -38.30
CA TYR A 37 -36.71 25.06 -38.10
C TYR A 37 -36.46 26.57 -38.32
N VAL A 38 -35.42 27.13 -37.70
CA VAL A 38 -35.10 28.56 -37.83
C VAL A 38 -34.60 28.90 -39.24
N SER A 39 -33.77 28.05 -39.83
CA SER A 39 -33.25 28.25 -41.20
C SER A 39 -34.35 28.21 -42.24
N TYR A 40 -35.33 27.31 -42.08
CA TYR A 40 -36.50 27.21 -42.97
C TYR A 40 -37.45 28.42 -42.81
N SER A 41 -37.67 28.89 -41.58
CA SER A 41 -38.62 29.97 -41.31
C SER A 41 -38.10 31.38 -41.62
N TYR A 42 -36.78 31.63 -41.57
CA TYR A 42 -36.23 32.99 -41.64
C TYR A 42 -35.34 33.30 -42.85
N SER A 43 -35.20 32.37 -43.82
CA SER A 43 -34.36 32.57 -45.03
C SER A 43 -32.96 33.13 -44.71
N ILE A 44 -32.41 32.72 -43.57
CA ILE A 44 -31.04 33.07 -43.17
C ILE A 44 -30.09 32.34 -44.11
N ASN A 45 -28.92 32.93 -44.39
CA ASN A 45 -27.90 32.40 -45.28
C ASN A 45 -27.45 31.00 -44.80
N THR A 46 -28.13 29.96 -45.29
CA THR A 46 -28.17 28.61 -44.71
C THR A 46 -26.78 27.96 -44.64
N ILE A 47 -25.90 28.33 -45.57
CA ILE A 47 -24.54 27.83 -45.68
C ILE A 47 -23.69 28.27 -44.48
N GLN A 48 -23.73 29.55 -44.10
CA GLN A 48 -22.93 30.06 -42.98
C GLN A 48 -23.41 29.51 -41.64
N ALA A 49 -24.72 29.37 -41.49
CA ALA A 49 -25.33 28.86 -40.26
C ALA A 49 -25.06 27.35 -40.11
N LEU A 50 -25.05 26.60 -41.21
CA LEU A 50 -24.69 25.17 -41.23
C LEU A 50 -23.22 24.96 -40.84
N ASP A 51 -22.32 25.82 -41.31
CA ASP A 51 -20.89 25.74 -41.02
C ASP A 51 -20.61 25.93 -39.50
N ILE A 52 -21.28 26.92 -38.88
CA ILE A 52 -21.22 27.14 -37.42
C ILE A 52 -21.75 25.93 -36.65
N TYR A 53 -22.85 25.34 -37.11
CA TYR A 53 -23.46 24.17 -36.48
C TYR A 53 -22.52 22.95 -36.55
N VAL A 54 -21.99 22.64 -37.74
CA VAL A 54 -21.07 21.50 -37.96
C VAL A 54 -19.79 21.67 -37.15
N SER A 55 -19.20 22.87 -37.12
CA SER A 55 -17.99 23.15 -36.33
C SER A 55 -18.24 22.97 -34.82
N THR A 56 -19.39 23.43 -34.32
CA THR A 56 -19.76 23.30 -32.90
C THR A 56 -20.02 21.84 -32.53
N ALA A 57 -20.72 21.10 -33.40
CA ALA A 57 -20.99 19.68 -33.21
C ALA A 57 -19.71 18.85 -33.17
N LEU A 58 -18.78 19.09 -34.11
CA LEU A 58 -17.48 18.42 -34.14
C LEU A 58 -16.65 18.72 -32.90
N SER A 59 -16.67 19.97 -32.41
CA SER A 59 -15.95 20.36 -31.20
C SER A 59 -16.49 19.65 -29.95
N LEU A 60 -17.81 19.53 -29.82
CA LEU A 60 -18.43 18.80 -28.71
C LEU A 60 -18.14 17.30 -28.75
N ILE A 61 -18.14 16.70 -29.94
CA ILE A 61 -17.75 15.29 -30.13
C ILE A 61 -16.28 15.10 -29.72
N LEU A 62 -15.40 15.99 -30.15
CA LEU A 62 -13.97 15.92 -29.80
C LEU A 62 -13.74 16.01 -28.28
N ILE A 63 -14.43 16.93 -27.60
CA ILE A 63 -14.37 17.07 -26.14
C ILE A 63 -14.89 15.80 -25.46
N SER A 64 -16.00 15.23 -25.94
CA SER A 64 -16.55 13.97 -25.40
C SER A 64 -15.57 12.80 -25.55
N VAL A 65 -14.92 12.68 -26.72
CA VAL A 65 -13.90 11.65 -26.97
C VAL A 65 -12.70 11.86 -26.04
N TYR A 66 -12.22 13.10 -25.89
CA TYR A 66 -11.09 13.43 -25.02
C TYR A 66 -11.38 13.11 -23.55
N VAL A 67 -12.57 13.44 -23.05
CA VAL A 67 -13.02 13.07 -21.70
C VAL A 67 -13.15 11.56 -21.54
N GLY A 68 -13.63 10.85 -22.57
CA GLY A 68 -13.66 9.39 -22.60
C GLY A 68 -12.26 8.76 -22.50
N MET A 69 -11.28 9.31 -23.22
CA MET A 69 -9.88 8.87 -23.18
C MET A 69 -9.24 9.11 -21.80
N LEU A 70 -9.50 10.25 -21.17
CA LEU A 70 -9.02 10.52 -19.81
C LEU A 70 -9.57 9.50 -18.78
N ASN A 71 -10.86 9.14 -18.90
CA ASN A 71 -11.46 8.11 -18.05
C ASN A 71 -10.95 6.70 -18.36
N ALA A 72 -10.64 6.40 -19.62
CA ALA A 72 -10.02 5.14 -20.01
C ALA A 72 -8.60 5.02 -19.44
N ASN A 73 -7.81 6.10 -19.49
CA ASN A 73 -6.48 6.14 -18.89
C ASN A 73 -6.54 5.90 -17.38
N LYS A 74 -7.51 6.48 -16.67
CA LYS A 74 -7.69 6.24 -15.23
C LYS A 74 -7.97 4.76 -14.93
N ARG A 75 -8.91 4.14 -15.66
CA ARG A 75 -9.20 2.71 -15.53
C ARG A 75 -8.01 1.82 -15.89
N GLN A 76 -7.21 2.23 -16.88
CA GLN A 76 -6.01 1.52 -17.27
C GLN A 76 -4.95 1.58 -16.17
N THR A 77 -4.79 2.73 -15.50
CA THR A 77 -3.93 2.87 -14.32
C THR A 77 -4.37 1.95 -13.19
N ASP A 78 -5.67 1.93 -12.87
CA ASP A 78 -6.21 1.08 -11.80
C ASP A 78 -5.95 -0.41 -12.10
N ILE A 79 -6.19 -0.86 -13.35
CA ILE A 79 -5.94 -2.25 -13.77
C ILE A 79 -4.44 -2.60 -13.70
N MET A 80 -3.57 -1.68 -14.10
CA MET A 80 -2.12 -1.88 -14.00
C MET A 80 -1.66 -1.97 -12.54
N GLU A 81 -2.26 -1.19 -11.64
CA GLU A 81 -1.99 -1.26 -10.21
C GLU A 81 -2.46 -2.59 -9.60
N TYR A 82 -3.65 -3.08 -9.97
CA TYR A 82 -4.11 -4.41 -9.57
C TYR A 82 -3.20 -5.52 -10.09
N GLN A 83 -2.79 -5.47 -11.37
CA GLN A 83 -1.88 -6.45 -11.94
C GLN A 83 -0.52 -6.44 -11.24
N ARG A 84 -0.02 -5.25 -10.88
CA ARG A 84 1.18 -5.09 -10.08
C ARG A 84 1.02 -5.76 -8.72
N ILE A 85 -0.02 -5.43 -7.95
CA ILE A 85 -0.27 -6.03 -6.63
C ILE A 85 -0.36 -7.56 -6.72
N ILE A 86 -1.02 -8.09 -7.76
CA ILE A 86 -1.13 -9.54 -7.97
C ILE A 86 0.25 -10.15 -8.27
N GLN A 87 1.05 -9.56 -9.15
CA GLN A 87 2.39 -10.07 -9.44
C GLN A 87 3.31 -10.01 -8.22
N GLU A 88 3.27 -8.91 -7.46
CA GLU A 88 4.05 -8.74 -6.24
C GLU A 88 3.60 -9.72 -5.13
N SER A 89 2.36 -10.21 -5.17
CA SER A 89 1.85 -11.21 -4.22
C SER A 89 2.20 -12.67 -4.55
N GLN A 90 2.69 -12.95 -5.76
CA GLN A 90 3.02 -14.31 -6.22
C GLN A 90 4.47 -14.72 -5.94
N HIS A 91 5.25 -13.82 -5.37
CA HIS A 91 6.67 -14.02 -5.13
C HIS A 91 7.00 -13.84 -3.65
N GLU A 92 8.04 -14.53 -3.20
CA GLU A 92 8.61 -14.35 -1.87
C GLU A 92 9.40 -13.02 -1.81
N PRO A 93 9.33 -12.26 -0.69
CA PRO A 93 10.24 -11.14 -0.47
C PRO A 93 11.70 -11.64 -0.37
N ASP A 94 12.68 -10.74 -0.53
CA ASP A 94 14.08 -11.02 -0.12
C ASP A 94 14.45 -9.92 0.89
N PHE A 95 14.11 -10.19 2.14
CA PHE A 95 14.18 -9.24 3.23
C PHE A 95 15.59 -9.18 3.84
N ARG A 96 16.12 -7.97 3.94
CA ARG A 96 17.42 -7.67 4.55
C ARG A 96 17.26 -6.52 5.54
N ALA A 97 17.84 -6.68 6.72
CA ALA A 97 17.93 -5.61 7.71
C ALA A 97 19.38 -5.38 8.12
N LYS A 98 19.72 -4.14 8.47
CA LYS A 98 21.00 -3.80 9.10
C LYS A 98 20.88 -3.80 10.62
N SER A 99 22.02 -3.90 11.30
CA SER A 99 22.09 -3.80 12.76
C SER A 99 21.43 -2.50 13.27
N PRO A 100 20.78 -2.56 14.45
CA PRO A 100 20.07 -1.42 15.00
C PRO A 100 21.00 -0.24 15.27
N LYS A 101 20.45 0.96 15.18
CA LYS A 101 21.05 2.20 15.72
C LYS A 101 20.08 2.84 16.70
N VAL A 102 20.60 3.37 17.80
CA VAL A 102 19.78 4.19 18.71
C VAL A 102 19.67 5.59 18.16
N VAL A 103 18.43 6.02 17.88
CA VAL A 103 18.11 7.38 17.46
C VAL A 103 16.96 7.86 18.34
N GLU A 104 17.13 8.97 19.03
CA GLU A 104 16.07 9.58 19.87
C GLU A 104 15.39 8.60 20.86
N ARG A 105 16.18 7.70 21.48
CA ARG A 105 15.71 6.63 22.39
C ARG A 105 14.85 5.54 21.73
N LYS A 106 14.90 5.43 20.41
CA LYS A 106 14.24 4.39 19.61
C LYS A 106 15.28 3.53 18.91
N LEU A 107 14.91 2.29 18.58
CA LEU A 107 15.70 1.42 17.74
C LEU A 107 15.34 1.67 16.29
N ARG A 108 16.29 2.18 15.52
CA ARG A 108 16.17 2.37 14.09
C ARG A 108 16.83 1.22 13.34
N TYR A 109 16.07 0.59 12.45
CA TYR A 109 16.56 -0.42 11.51
C TYR A 109 16.42 0.08 10.09
N ASP A 110 17.52 0.06 9.34
CA ASP A 110 17.46 0.23 7.90
C ASP A 110 17.06 -1.12 7.29
N VAL A 111 15.88 -1.20 6.69
CA VAL A 111 15.33 -2.43 6.09
C VAL A 111 15.20 -2.29 4.58
N TRP A 112 15.36 -3.41 3.87
CA TRP A 112 15.28 -3.46 2.42
C TRP A 112 14.71 -4.79 1.96
N ASN A 113 13.69 -4.74 1.12
CA ASN A 113 13.23 -5.86 0.32
C ASN A 113 13.87 -5.79 -1.08
N ARG A 114 14.77 -6.72 -1.40
CA ARG A 114 15.39 -6.85 -2.72
C ARG A 114 14.60 -7.78 -3.64
N GLY A 115 13.62 -8.49 -3.09
CA GLY A 115 12.85 -9.49 -3.79
C GLY A 115 11.71 -8.87 -4.58
N PRO A 116 11.14 -9.65 -5.51
CA PRO A 116 9.93 -9.26 -6.23
C PRO A 116 8.64 -9.43 -5.41
N GLY A 117 8.70 -10.09 -4.24
CA GLY A 117 7.56 -10.31 -3.35
C GLY A 117 7.22 -9.14 -2.44
N LEU A 118 5.97 -9.02 -2.03
CA LEU A 118 5.53 -8.04 -1.02
C LEU A 118 5.78 -8.57 0.40
N GLY A 119 6.53 -7.80 1.20
CA GLY A 119 6.65 -8.05 2.64
C GLY A 119 5.56 -7.29 3.41
N ILE A 120 4.79 -7.98 4.23
CA ILE A 120 3.76 -7.43 5.11
C ILE A 120 4.10 -7.71 6.58
N ASN A 121 3.44 -7.00 7.50
CA ASN A 121 3.50 -7.29 8.95
C ASN A 121 4.92 -7.35 9.54
N GLY A 122 5.76 -6.42 9.11
CA GLY A 122 7.09 -6.16 9.62
C GLY A 122 7.08 -5.88 11.12
N ARG A 123 7.95 -6.56 11.86
CA ARG A 123 8.01 -6.48 13.33
C ARG A 123 9.38 -6.82 13.87
N LEU A 124 9.63 -6.40 15.10
CA LEU A 124 10.82 -6.77 15.87
C LEU A 124 10.40 -7.80 16.94
N ARG A 125 10.96 -9.01 16.87
CA ARG A 125 10.84 -10.04 17.90
C ARG A 125 12.06 -9.99 18.82
N ILE A 126 11.84 -10.01 20.12
CA ILE A 126 12.90 -9.97 21.12
C ILE A 126 12.71 -11.20 22.01
N HIS A 127 13.65 -12.13 21.94
CA HIS A 127 13.67 -13.31 22.79
C HIS A 127 14.54 -13.04 24.01
N LEU A 128 13.95 -13.18 25.19
CA LEU A 128 14.60 -13.01 26.49
C LEU A 128 14.88 -14.38 27.10
N ARG A 129 16.12 -14.57 27.55
CA ARG A 129 16.58 -15.79 28.24
C ARG A 129 17.51 -15.40 29.39
N GLU A 130 17.67 -16.28 30.37
CA GLU A 130 18.73 -16.15 31.36
C GLU A 130 20.12 -16.30 30.71
N ASP A 131 21.11 -15.51 31.15
CA ASP A 131 22.43 -15.36 30.50
C ASP A 131 23.27 -16.66 30.39
N ASN A 132 22.86 -17.74 31.07
CA ASN A 132 23.55 -19.04 31.08
C ASN A 132 22.64 -20.25 30.78
N VAL A 133 21.37 -20.04 30.47
CA VAL A 133 20.43 -21.13 30.21
C VAL A 133 20.15 -21.23 28.71
N SER A 134 20.69 -22.30 28.10
CA SER A 134 20.42 -22.61 26.69
C SER A 134 19.14 -23.42 26.47
N ARG A 135 18.52 -23.95 27.54
CA ARG A 135 17.34 -24.82 27.49
C ARG A 135 16.14 -24.17 28.17
N GLY A 136 15.07 -23.95 27.42
CA GLY A 136 13.83 -23.34 27.88
C GLY A 136 13.17 -22.58 26.73
N GLU A 137 11.85 -22.41 26.79
CA GLU A 137 11.15 -21.51 25.88
C GLU A 137 11.47 -20.06 26.28
N PRO A 138 12.04 -19.23 25.37
CA PRO A 138 12.31 -17.85 25.68
C PRO A 138 11.00 -17.05 25.80
N GLU A 139 10.99 -16.07 26.70
CA GLU A 139 9.93 -15.08 26.66
C GLU A 139 10.11 -14.21 25.42
N THR A 140 9.03 -14.00 24.66
CA THR A 140 9.10 -13.31 23.37
C THR A 140 8.26 -12.05 23.39
N ILE A 141 8.92 -10.90 23.22
CA ILE A 141 8.28 -9.60 23.06
C ILE A 141 8.19 -9.28 21.56
N VAL A 142 7.02 -8.86 21.09
CA VAL A 142 6.80 -8.48 19.69
C VAL A 142 6.44 -7.00 19.60
N LEU A 143 7.23 -6.25 18.84
CA LEU A 143 7.06 -4.81 18.65
C LEU A 143 6.75 -4.49 17.19
N ARG A 144 5.81 -3.60 16.98
CA ARG A 144 5.46 -3.09 15.65
C ARG A 144 6.22 -1.79 15.35
N PRO A 145 6.57 -1.54 14.09
CA PRO A 145 7.20 -0.28 13.69
C PRO A 145 6.23 0.88 13.91
N MET A 146 6.78 2.01 14.36
CA MET A 146 6.03 3.25 14.57
C MET A 146 5.80 3.98 13.23
N TRP A 147 4.66 4.68 13.14
CA TRP A 147 4.42 5.68 12.10
C TRP A 147 5.27 6.92 12.38
N GLU A 148 6.46 7.02 11.81
CA GLU A 148 7.20 8.28 11.76
C GLU A 148 7.33 8.74 10.32
N GLY A 149 6.61 9.82 9.97
CA GLY A 149 6.82 10.56 8.72
C GLY A 149 6.16 10.03 7.44
N GLN A 150 5.25 9.06 7.50
CA GLN A 150 4.51 8.59 6.33
C GLN A 150 3.20 9.37 6.12
N SER A 151 2.89 9.67 4.86
CA SER A 151 1.62 10.27 4.47
C SER A 151 0.48 9.28 4.70
N GLU A 152 -0.72 9.73 5.05
CA GLU A 152 -1.90 8.84 5.25
C GLU A 152 -2.25 7.98 4.02
N SER A 153 -1.65 8.27 2.85
CA SER A 153 -1.79 7.46 1.62
C SER A 153 -0.81 6.31 1.51
N ASP A 154 0.21 6.22 2.38
CA ASP A 154 1.19 5.15 2.35
C ASP A 154 0.72 3.95 3.21
N MET A 155 1.12 2.76 2.74
CA MET A 155 0.82 1.45 3.33
C MET A 155 1.04 1.41 4.84
N TYR A 156 0.34 0.52 5.55
CA TYR A 156 0.56 0.26 6.97
C TYR A 156 2.06 0.08 7.29
N PRO A 157 2.58 0.66 8.39
CA PRO A 157 3.98 0.53 8.79
C PRO A 157 4.31 -0.94 9.00
N GLY A 158 5.51 -1.32 8.57
CA GLY A 158 5.89 -2.73 8.49
C GLY A 158 5.51 -3.39 7.17
N THR A 159 5.06 -2.64 6.16
CA THR A 159 4.92 -3.15 4.80
C THR A 159 6.11 -2.70 3.96
N LEU A 160 6.68 -3.59 3.15
CA LEU A 160 7.86 -3.34 2.33
C LEU A 160 7.65 -3.87 0.92
N ARG A 161 7.43 -2.95 -0.03
CA ARG A 161 7.22 -3.28 -1.44
C ARG A 161 8.49 -3.85 -2.08
N PRO A 162 8.34 -4.51 -3.24
CA PRO A 162 9.48 -4.96 -4.01
C PRO A 162 10.48 -3.84 -4.31
N ASN A 163 11.76 -4.15 -4.11
CA ASN A 163 12.88 -3.21 -4.28
C ASN A 163 12.81 -1.94 -3.41
N GLN A 164 11.98 -1.92 -2.36
CA GLN A 164 11.81 -0.78 -1.48
C GLN A 164 12.76 -0.84 -0.27
N ARG A 165 13.35 0.31 0.06
CA ARG A 165 14.12 0.53 1.29
C ARG A 165 13.35 1.48 2.20
N GLU A 166 13.29 1.13 3.49
CA GLU A 166 12.65 1.96 4.52
C GLU A 166 13.51 2.01 5.80
N GLU A 167 13.21 2.98 6.64
CA GLU A 167 13.71 3.04 8.02
C GLU A 167 12.54 2.68 8.95
N TRP A 168 12.71 1.64 9.75
CA TRP A 168 11.71 1.23 10.74
C TRP A 168 12.19 1.62 12.13
N PHE A 169 11.30 2.25 12.89
CA PHE A 169 11.56 2.69 14.25
C PHE A 169 10.73 1.88 15.23
N PHE A 170 11.38 1.36 16.27
CA PHE A 170 10.74 0.60 17.35
C PHE A 170 11.01 1.27 18.69
N GLU A 171 10.00 1.27 19.57
CA GLU A 171 10.21 1.66 20.96
C GLU A 171 11.09 0.62 21.67
N ILE A 172 11.98 1.07 22.55
CA ILE A 172 12.77 0.15 23.37
C ILE A 172 11.86 -0.35 24.51
N PRO A 173 11.62 -1.67 24.65
CA PRO A 173 10.64 -2.23 25.58
C PRO A 173 11.21 -2.29 27.01
N HIS A 174 11.44 -1.11 27.60
CA HIS A 174 12.06 -0.98 28.92
C HIS A 174 11.25 -1.70 30.00
N SER A 175 9.94 -1.43 30.06
CA SER A 175 9.09 -1.98 31.10
C SER A 175 9.00 -3.51 31.03
N GLN A 176 8.86 -4.08 29.82
CA GLN A 176 8.73 -5.52 29.64
C GLN A 176 10.05 -6.24 29.98
N ILE A 177 11.20 -5.70 29.58
CA ILE A 177 12.50 -6.29 29.94
C ILE A 177 12.73 -6.19 31.45
N THR A 178 12.43 -5.04 32.08
CA THR A 178 12.57 -4.88 33.53
C THR A 178 11.64 -5.83 34.29
N GLU A 179 10.37 -5.92 33.90
CA GLU A 179 9.39 -6.84 34.49
C GLU A 179 9.84 -8.30 34.36
N TYR A 180 10.38 -8.71 33.21
CA TYR A 180 10.96 -10.03 33.02
C TYR A 180 12.10 -10.31 34.00
N MET A 181 13.02 -9.35 34.16
CA MET A 181 14.15 -9.49 35.08
C MET A 181 13.69 -9.60 36.54
N GLU A 182 12.76 -8.73 36.96
CA GLU A 182 12.24 -8.69 38.32
C GLU A 182 11.41 -9.93 38.68
N SER A 183 10.52 -10.36 37.79
CA SER A 183 9.64 -11.51 38.01
C SER A 183 10.37 -12.85 38.11
N ASN A 184 11.54 -12.95 37.47
CA ASN A 184 12.38 -14.14 37.49
C ASN A 184 13.59 -14.01 38.44
N GLU A 185 13.71 -12.89 39.18
CA GLU A 185 14.85 -12.59 40.07
C GLU A 185 16.22 -12.69 39.36
N PHE A 186 16.28 -12.34 38.07
CA PHE A 186 17.50 -12.39 37.28
C PHE A 186 18.29 -11.08 37.36
N GLU A 187 19.61 -11.18 37.53
CA GLU A 187 20.53 -10.05 37.40
C GLU A 187 21.03 -9.87 35.95
N LYS A 188 21.04 -10.96 35.17
CA LYS A 188 21.52 -10.98 33.78
C LYS A 188 20.59 -11.74 32.85
N ALA A 189 20.28 -11.16 31.69
CA ALA A 189 19.54 -11.80 30.61
C ALA A 189 20.27 -11.68 29.28
N LYS A 190 20.16 -12.71 28.46
CA LYS A 190 20.50 -12.68 27.05
C LYS A 190 19.28 -12.21 26.26
N CYS A 191 19.45 -11.16 25.48
CA CYS A 191 18.44 -10.59 24.60
C CYS A 191 18.80 -10.89 23.14
N GLU A 192 17.89 -11.53 22.41
CA GLU A 192 18.05 -11.87 20.99
C GLU A 192 17.00 -11.12 20.17
N TYR A 193 17.45 -10.24 19.28
CA TYR A 193 16.64 -9.33 18.48
C TYR A 193 16.56 -9.83 17.04
N GLU A 194 15.35 -10.01 16.55
CA GLU A 194 15.04 -10.46 15.20
C GLU A 194 14.09 -9.49 14.51
N VAL A 195 14.54 -8.88 13.42
CA VAL A 195 13.62 -8.14 12.54
C VAL A 195 13.05 -9.10 11.54
N VAL A 196 11.73 -9.14 11.46
CA VAL A 196 10.98 -10.14 10.71
C VAL A 196 9.98 -9.43 9.82
N VAL A 197 9.83 -9.93 8.60
CA VAL A 197 8.71 -9.59 7.72
C VAL A 197 7.99 -10.87 7.33
N GLN A 198 6.71 -10.76 7.02
CA GLN A 198 5.88 -11.88 6.57
C GLN A 198 5.60 -11.74 5.08
N GLY A 199 5.71 -12.81 4.31
CA GLY A 199 5.22 -12.87 2.93
C GLY A 199 3.69 -12.89 2.87
N VAL A 200 3.13 -12.75 1.68
CA VAL A 200 1.67 -12.82 1.46
C VAL A 200 1.14 -14.25 1.66
N ASP A 201 1.98 -15.25 1.42
CA ASP A 201 1.76 -16.66 1.72
C ASP A 201 1.74 -16.98 3.23
N GLY A 202 2.19 -16.03 4.05
CA GLY A 202 2.27 -16.14 5.49
C GLY A 202 3.61 -16.64 6.01
N GLU A 203 4.58 -16.95 5.14
CA GLU A 203 5.92 -17.36 5.54
C GLU A 203 6.71 -16.17 6.13
N GLU A 204 7.60 -16.45 7.07
CA GLU A 204 8.34 -15.40 7.78
C GLU A 204 9.79 -15.37 7.36
N GLU A 205 10.25 -14.20 6.92
CA GLU A 205 11.64 -13.94 6.63
C GLU A 205 12.30 -13.13 7.75
N VAL A 206 13.45 -13.62 8.22
CA VAL A 206 14.26 -12.95 9.24
C VAL A 206 15.36 -12.15 8.55
N GLY A 207 15.30 -10.82 8.66
CA GLY A 207 16.23 -9.91 7.98
C GLY A 207 17.56 -9.75 8.70
N ILE A 208 17.56 -9.87 10.03
CA ILE A 208 18.76 -9.85 10.86
C ILE A 208 18.50 -10.52 12.21
N PHE A 209 19.53 -11.18 12.74
CA PHE A 209 19.60 -11.67 14.10
C PHE A 209 20.74 -10.96 14.83
N PHE A 210 20.44 -10.32 15.97
CA PHE A 210 21.42 -9.66 16.83
C PHE A 210 21.24 -10.15 18.26
N SER A 211 22.30 -10.60 18.92
CA SER A 211 22.23 -11.05 20.31
C SER A 211 23.19 -10.27 21.18
N THR A 212 22.72 -9.90 22.36
CA THR A 212 23.48 -9.12 23.34
C THR A 212 23.04 -9.49 24.76
N LYS A 213 23.82 -9.06 25.76
CA LYS A 213 23.57 -9.34 27.17
C LYS A 213 23.12 -8.07 27.88
N TYR A 214 22.02 -8.16 28.60
CA TYR A 214 21.57 -7.16 29.55
C TYR A 214 21.96 -7.58 30.97
N ASP A 215 22.55 -6.66 31.71
CA ASP A 215 23.02 -6.87 33.08
C ASP A 215 22.60 -5.66 33.91
N THR A 216 21.72 -5.87 34.89
CA THR A 216 21.15 -4.78 35.70
C THR A 216 22.17 -4.13 36.64
N THR A 217 23.33 -4.77 36.85
CA THR A 217 24.44 -4.19 37.63
C THR A 217 25.32 -3.26 36.81
N MET A 218 25.34 -3.44 35.48
CA MET A 218 26.17 -2.65 34.54
C MET A 218 25.35 -1.64 33.73
N HIS A 219 24.08 -1.92 33.50
CA HIS A 219 23.20 -1.12 32.66
C HIS A 219 22.10 -0.49 33.52
N SER A 220 21.89 0.81 33.35
CA SER A 220 20.81 1.53 34.02
C SER A 220 19.47 1.34 33.29
N SER A 221 19.52 0.97 32.01
CA SER A 221 18.34 0.66 31.20
C SER A 221 18.70 -0.26 30.02
N PRO A 222 17.73 -1.02 29.45
CA PRO A 222 17.95 -1.81 28.24
C PRO A 222 18.41 -1.02 27.01
N ALA A 223 18.23 0.31 26.99
CA ALA A 223 18.77 1.15 25.92
C ALA A 223 20.30 1.27 25.96
N ASP A 224 20.92 1.07 27.13
CA ASP A 224 22.36 1.17 27.30
C ASP A 224 23.12 0.07 26.55
N ILE A 225 22.44 -1.03 26.19
CA ILE A 225 23.03 -2.17 25.47
C ILE A 225 23.44 -1.79 24.03
N PHE A 226 22.92 -0.68 23.52
CA PHE A 226 23.13 -0.24 22.14
C PHE A 226 23.98 1.04 22.03
N LYS A 227 24.61 1.48 23.13
CA LYS A 227 25.58 2.60 23.17
C LYS A 227 27.00 2.11 22.94
#